data_AF-G4VPM3-F1
#
_entry.id   AF-G4VPM3-F1
#
_cell.length_a   1.000
_cell.length_b   1.000
_cell.length_c   1.000
_cell.angle_alpha   90.00
_cell.angle_beta   90.00
_cell.angle_gamma   90.00
#
_symmetry.space_group_name_H-M   'P 1'
#
loop_
_entity.id
_entity.type
_entity.pdbx_description
1 polymer ?
#
loop_
_entity_poly.entity_id
_entity_poly.type
_entity_poly.pdbx_seq_one_letter_code
_entity_poly.pdbx_strand_id
1 'polypeptide(L)'
;MSNTALTAISVAVGVFFIFFGTLKLGPLFSDELYRSVRKNFIRMFKTFPFGSFTGWNPNPHVIRRVYGTTEVVGGVVLAACSGIAQDVSNVILLGLMLFHLFSIWRVADGLKEASNLIVLCLMLTCRFIIRIQLIQKNEEVTENNEYIKNDIRRRIVLLQEELQKMNAFNNNSNNNNNSNNTNKTENDTHKVE
;
A
#
# COMPACT_ATOMS: atom_id res chain seq x y z
N MET A 1 -11.25 -4.56 6.90
CA MET A 1 -10.96 -3.31 7.64
C MET A 1 -11.20 -2.15 6.69
N SER A 2 -11.91 -1.11 7.11
CA SER A 2 -12.11 0.08 6.28
C SER A 2 -10.76 0.78 6.08
N ASN A 3 -10.45 1.19 4.85
CA ASN A 3 -9.27 2.03 4.57
C ASN A 3 -9.22 3.25 5.51
N THR A 4 -10.38 3.74 5.93
CA THR A 4 -10.56 4.80 6.93
C THR A 4 -9.86 4.52 8.26
N ALA A 5 -9.96 3.31 8.82
CA ALA A 5 -9.33 2.98 10.09
C ALA A 5 -7.80 3.02 9.99
N LEU A 6 -7.25 2.50 8.88
CA LEU A 6 -5.82 2.54 8.60
C LEU A 6 -5.32 3.97 8.40
N THR A 7 -6.12 4.79 7.71
CA THR A 7 -5.85 6.23 7.55
C THR A 7 -5.92 6.96 8.90
N ALA A 8 -6.88 6.65 9.76
CA ALA A 8 -6.99 7.28 11.08
C ALA A 8 -5.77 6.97 11.96
N ILE A 9 -5.37 5.68 12.02
CA ILE A 9 -4.15 5.27 12.73
C ILE A 9 -2.93 5.97 12.12
N SER A 10 -2.89 6.12 10.80
CA SER A 10 -1.82 6.83 10.12
C SER A 10 -1.67 8.26 10.58
N VAL A 11 -2.77 8.99 10.57
CA VAL A 11 -2.81 10.40 10.96
C VAL A 11 -2.40 10.52 12.42
N ALA A 12 -2.94 9.67 13.30
CA ALA A 12 -2.58 9.66 14.71
C ALA A 12 -1.07 9.45 14.93
N VAL A 13 -0.51 8.40 14.30
CA VAL A 13 0.94 8.10 14.36
C VAL A 13 1.77 9.26 13.79
N GLY A 14 1.35 9.83 12.65
CA GLY A 14 2.02 10.99 12.04
C GLY A 14 2.05 12.20 12.97
N VAL A 15 0.93 12.50 13.64
CA VAL A 15 0.85 13.57 14.65
C VAL A 15 1.77 13.29 15.84
N PHE A 16 1.85 12.04 16.32
CA PHE A 16 2.81 11.66 17.37
C PHE A 16 4.27 11.91 16.95
N PHE A 17 4.65 11.62 15.71
CA PHE A 17 5.99 11.91 15.23
C PHE A 17 6.27 13.40 15.11
N ILE A 18 5.30 14.19 14.64
CA ILE A 18 5.42 15.66 14.63
C ILE A 18 5.65 16.15 16.06
N PHE A 19 4.91 15.62 17.04
CA PHE A 19 5.07 15.95 18.44
C PHE A 19 6.46 15.56 18.99
N PHE A 20 6.91 14.31 18.80
CA PHE A 20 8.23 13.88 19.28
C PHE A 20 9.40 14.59 18.57
N GLY A 21 9.26 14.84 17.26
CA GLY A 21 10.25 15.56 16.47
C GLY A 21 10.35 17.03 16.88
N THR A 22 9.22 17.69 17.14
CA THR A 22 9.22 19.07 17.65
C THR A 22 9.79 19.18 19.06
N LEU A 23 9.52 18.22 19.94
CA LEU A 23 10.16 18.12 21.27
C LEU A 23 11.69 18.00 21.17
N LYS A 24 12.20 17.33 20.14
CA LYS A 24 13.64 17.32 19.87
C LYS A 24 14.10 18.69 19.39
N LEU A 25 13.38 19.36 18.49
CA LEU A 25 13.82 20.61 17.87
C LEU A 25 13.89 21.80 18.84
N GLY A 26 12.91 21.96 19.72
CA GLY A 26 12.87 23.10 20.64
C GLY A 26 11.98 22.90 21.88
N PRO A 27 12.04 23.84 22.84
CA PRO A 27 11.29 23.80 24.10
C PRO A 27 9.85 24.30 23.93
N LEU A 28 9.03 23.57 23.17
CA LEU A 28 7.65 23.99 22.88
C LEU A 28 6.66 23.76 24.05
N PHE A 29 6.92 22.79 24.91
CA PHE A 29 6.01 22.41 26.00
C PHE A 29 6.57 22.69 27.39
N SER A 30 7.82 22.31 27.66
CA SER A 30 8.54 22.73 28.87
C SER A 30 10.05 22.67 28.67
N ASP A 31 10.77 23.60 29.31
CA ASP A 31 12.23 23.63 29.30
C ASP A 31 12.83 22.40 29.96
N GLU A 32 12.18 21.87 30.99
CA GLU A 32 12.61 20.66 31.68
C GLU A 32 12.54 19.44 30.76
N LEU A 33 11.44 19.27 30.02
CA LEU A 33 11.26 18.17 29.07
C LEU A 33 12.29 18.28 27.93
N TYR A 34 12.47 19.47 27.37
CA TYR A 34 13.47 19.70 26.33
C TYR A 34 14.89 19.40 26.83
N ARG A 35 15.24 19.84 28.04
CA ARG A 35 16.55 19.54 28.66
C ARG A 35 16.73 18.04 28.89
N SER A 36 15.70 17.34 29.34
CA SER A 36 15.70 15.90 29.53
C SER A 36 15.93 15.15 28.21
N VAL A 37 15.12 15.44 27.18
CA VAL A 37 15.27 14.87 25.83
C VAL A 37 16.65 15.17 25.24
N ARG A 38 17.15 16.40 25.40
CA ARG A 38 18.50 16.77 24.94
C ARG A 38 19.57 15.97 25.66
N LYS A 39 19.48 15.82 26.99
CA LYS A 39 20.44 15.06 27.79
C LYS A 39 20.44 13.59 27.40
N ASN A 40 19.25 12.99 27.22
CA ASN A 40 19.14 11.61 26.78
C ASN A 40 19.74 11.41 25.38
N PHE A 41 19.39 12.28 24.42
CA PHE A 41 19.93 12.19 23.06
C PHE A 41 21.46 12.30 23.02
N ILE A 42 22.06 13.20 23.79
CA ILE A 42 23.53 13.33 23.88
C ILE A 42 24.15 12.08 24.47
N ARG A 43 23.51 11.46 25.47
CA ARG A 43 23.97 10.19 26.06
C ARG A 43 23.93 9.06 25.04
N MET A 44 22.81 8.92 24.32
CA MET A 44 22.68 7.95 23.22
C MET A 44 23.69 8.17 22.11
N PHE A 45 23.93 9.41 21.70
CA PHE A 45 24.90 9.73 20.65
C PHE A 45 26.33 9.28 20.99
N LYS A 46 26.71 9.27 22.28
CA LYS A 46 28.02 8.75 22.69
C LYS A 46 28.19 7.24 22.46
N THR A 47 27.08 6.50 22.37
CA THR A 47 27.10 5.04 22.12
C THR A 47 27.04 4.70 20.64
N PHE A 48 27.05 5.69 19.75
CA PHE A 48 26.89 5.53 18.31
C PHE A 48 28.07 4.73 17.72
N PRO A 49 27.88 3.47 17.30
CA PRO A 49 28.99 2.62 16.84
C PRO A 49 29.63 3.13 15.55
N PHE A 50 28.87 3.86 14.73
CA PHE A 50 29.35 4.42 13.48
C PHE A 50 30.41 5.51 13.65
N GLY A 51 30.50 6.18 14.81
CA GLY A 51 31.58 7.14 15.06
C GLY A 51 32.95 6.47 14.97
N SER A 52 33.04 5.19 15.37
CA SER A 52 34.26 4.37 15.23
C SER A 52 34.49 3.89 13.81
N PHE A 53 33.44 3.59 13.04
CA PHE A 53 33.57 3.10 11.65
C PHE A 53 33.93 4.20 10.64
N THR A 54 33.35 5.39 10.76
CA THR A 54 33.54 6.47 9.77
C THR A 54 34.54 7.53 10.22
N GLY A 55 34.97 7.51 11.49
CA GLY A 55 35.79 8.56 12.09
C GLY A 55 35.08 9.92 12.24
N TRP A 56 33.82 10.01 11.81
CA TRP A 56 33.07 11.26 11.83
C TRP A 56 32.41 11.47 13.20
N ASN A 57 32.81 12.53 13.89
CA ASN A 57 32.20 12.98 15.15
C ASN A 57 31.40 14.27 14.92
N PRO A 58 30.21 14.21 14.29
CA PRO A 58 29.36 15.37 14.16
C PRO A 58 28.87 15.83 15.54
N ASN A 59 28.62 17.14 15.67
CA ASN A 59 28.11 17.70 16.92
C ASN A 59 26.74 17.05 17.27
N PRO A 60 26.54 16.52 18.50
CA PRO A 60 25.29 15.89 18.89
C PRO A 60 24.07 16.80 18.74
N HIS A 61 24.25 18.13 18.79
CA HIS A 61 23.19 19.10 18.55
C HIS A 61 22.69 19.10 17.11
N VAL A 62 23.58 18.93 16.14
CA VAL A 62 23.22 18.87 14.71
C VAL A 62 22.48 17.56 14.45
N ILE A 63 23.00 16.44 14.93
CA ILE A 63 22.36 15.13 14.75
C ILE A 63 20.98 15.08 15.39
N ARG A 64 20.82 15.66 16.59
CA ARG A 64 19.50 15.81 17.23
C ARG A 64 18.53 16.60 16.36
N ARG A 65 19.00 17.69 15.73
CA ARG A 65 18.18 18.53 14.86
C ARG A 65 17.77 17.77 13.61
N VAL A 66 18.71 17.09 12.94
CA VAL A 66 18.44 16.24 11.76
C VAL A 66 17.43 15.15 12.11
N TYR A 67 17.60 14.48 13.25
CA TYR A 67 16.68 13.45 13.71
C TYR A 67 15.27 14.00 13.93
N GLY A 68 15.16 15.11 14.65
CA GLY A 68 13.88 15.78 14.90
C GLY A 68 13.22 16.31 13.63
N THR A 69 13.98 16.91 12.70
CA THR A 69 13.42 17.35 11.42
C THR A 69 12.93 16.18 10.59
N THR A 70 13.63 15.05 10.60
CA THR A 70 13.21 13.86 9.85
C THR A 70 11.94 13.26 10.43
N GLU A 71 11.78 13.24 11.76
CA GLU A 71 10.53 12.84 12.41
C GLU A 71 9.38 13.78 12.06
N VAL A 72 9.60 15.10 12.05
CA VAL A 72 8.55 16.06 11.67
C VAL A 72 8.17 15.91 10.21
N VAL A 73 9.13 15.95 9.29
CA VAL A 73 8.87 15.83 7.84
C VAL A 73 8.21 14.47 7.54
N GLY A 74 8.75 13.39 8.10
CA GLY A 74 8.16 12.06 7.98
C GLY A 74 6.73 12.02 8.51
N GLY A 75 6.50 12.56 9.71
CA GLY A 75 5.18 12.63 10.33
C GLY A 75 4.16 13.44 9.51
N VAL A 76 4.58 14.57 8.93
CA VAL A 76 3.74 15.37 8.01
C VAL A 76 3.39 14.56 6.77
N VAL A 77 4.36 13.92 6.13
CA VAL A 77 4.12 13.08 4.94
C VAL A 77 3.20 11.91 5.29
N LEU A 78 3.38 11.30 6.47
CA LEU A 78 2.56 10.19 6.94
C LEU A 78 1.10 10.61 7.17
N ALA A 79 0.88 11.82 7.67
CA ALA A 79 -0.44 12.36 7.97
C ALA A 79 -1.17 12.95 6.75
N ALA A 80 -0.45 13.64 5.86
CA ALA A 80 -1.04 14.42 4.77
C ALA A 80 -1.00 13.70 3.41
N CYS A 81 -0.02 12.81 3.18
CA CYS A 81 0.13 12.12 1.90
C CYS A 81 -0.49 10.71 1.95
N SER A 82 -0.82 10.19 0.76
CA SER A 82 -1.28 8.81 0.57
C SER A 82 -0.48 8.15 -0.56
N GLY A 83 -0.46 6.81 -0.58
CA GLY A 83 0.26 6.03 -1.59
C GLY A 83 1.75 5.88 -1.28
N ILE A 84 2.58 5.80 -2.32
CA ILE A 84 4.00 5.43 -2.19
C ILE A 84 4.80 6.35 -1.27
N ALA A 85 4.49 7.65 -1.23
CA ALA A 85 5.19 8.61 -0.38
C ALA A 85 4.93 8.33 1.11
N GLN A 86 3.72 7.90 1.43
CA GLN A 86 3.34 7.49 2.79
C GLN A 86 4.08 6.22 3.20
N ASP A 87 4.22 5.26 2.28
CA ASP A 87 4.94 4.01 2.53
C ASP A 87 6.44 4.25 2.73
N VAL A 88 7.06 5.08 1.89
CA VAL A 88 8.46 5.49 2.03
C VAL A 88 8.68 6.20 3.37
N SER A 89 7.80 7.15 3.72
CA SER A 89 7.87 7.83 5.02
C SER A 89 7.76 6.83 6.18
N ASN A 90 6.83 5.87 6.11
CA ASN A 90 6.66 4.85 7.13
C ASN A 90 7.92 3.98 7.30
N VAL A 91 8.59 3.60 6.20
CA VAL A 91 9.85 2.83 6.24
C VAL A 91 10.98 3.65 6.86
N ILE A 92 11.13 4.92 6.48
CA ILE A 92 12.15 5.82 7.05
C ILE A 92 11.92 5.99 8.56
N LEU A 93 10.68 6.29 8.96
CA LEU A 93 10.32 6.46 10.38
C LEU A 93 10.48 5.17 11.18
N LEU A 94 10.13 4.02 10.60
CA LEU A 94 10.35 2.71 11.23
C LEU A 94 11.84 2.46 11.43
N GLY A 95 12.66 2.70 10.41
CA GLY A 95 14.12 2.58 10.49
C GLY A 95 14.72 3.50 11.55
N LEU A 96 14.24 4.74 11.63
CA LEU A 96 14.60 5.67 12.69
C LEU A 96 14.23 5.10 14.07
N MET A 97 13.00 4.66 14.27
CA MET A 97 12.55 4.15 15.57
C MET A 97 13.29 2.89 16.01
N LEU A 98 13.59 1.98 15.08
CA LEU A 98 14.45 0.81 15.34
C LEU A 98 15.87 1.24 15.73
N PHE A 99 16.43 2.21 15.02
CA PHE A 99 17.75 2.76 15.35
C PHE A 99 17.78 3.44 16.72
N HIS A 100 16.72 4.17 17.07
CA HIS A 100 16.55 4.81 18.37
C HIS A 100 16.46 3.76 19.48
N LEU A 101 15.69 2.70 19.24
CA LEU A 101 15.51 1.62 20.20
C LEU A 101 16.82 0.86 20.44
N PHE A 102 17.57 0.62 19.37
CA PHE A 102 18.92 0.07 19.46
C PHE A 102 19.86 0.98 20.26
N SER A 103 19.79 2.30 20.06
CA SER A 103 20.60 3.27 20.82
C SER A 103 20.27 3.23 22.31
N ILE A 104 18.99 3.20 22.68
CA ILE A 104 18.54 3.06 24.07
C ILE A 104 19.06 1.76 24.69
N TRP A 105 18.98 0.65 23.94
CA TRP A 105 19.49 -0.65 24.38
C TRP A 105 21.00 -0.61 24.65
N ARG A 106 21.77 0.10 23.83
CA ARG A 106 23.24 0.26 24.00
C ARG A 106 23.62 1.16 25.18
N VAL A 107 22.82 2.17 25.50
CA VAL A 107 23.02 3.01 26.69
C VAL A 107 22.60 2.28 27.96
N ALA A 108 21.87 1.17 27.84
CA ALA A 108 21.22 0.47 28.96
C ALA A 108 20.28 1.42 29.75
N ASP A 109 19.61 2.35 29.06
CA ASP A 109 18.58 3.17 29.68
C ASP A 109 17.35 2.30 30.06
N GLY A 110 16.62 2.74 31.09
CA GLY A 110 15.51 1.97 31.64
C GLY A 110 14.35 1.78 30.65
N LEU A 111 13.63 0.66 30.79
CA LEU A 111 12.45 0.32 29.97
C LEU A 111 11.37 1.42 29.96
N LYS A 112 11.36 2.29 30.98
CA LYS A 112 10.45 3.44 31.07
C LYS A 112 10.61 4.39 29.89
N GLU A 113 11.84 4.68 29.46
CA GLU A 113 12.09 5.57 28.31
C GLU A 113 11.88 4.85 26.97
N ALA A 114 12.16 3.54 26.93
CA ALA A 114 11.88 2.70 25.77
C ALA A 114 10.37 2.46 25.53
N SER A 115 9.52 2.57 26.54
CA SER A 115 8.10 2.20 26.48
C SER A 115 7.35 2.88 25.32
N ASN A 116 7.35 4.21 25.28
CA ASN A 116 6.68 5.00 24.25
C ASN A 116 7.23 4.68 22.85
N LEU A 117 8.54 4.45 22.77
CA LEU A 117 9.22 4.12 21.52
C LEU A 117 8.85 2.74 21.00
N ILE A 118 8.77 1.73 21.88
CA ILE A 118 8.37 0.37 21.53
C ILE A 118 6.92 0.36 21.05
N VAL A 119 6.02 1.05 21.76
CA VAL A 119 4.61 1.16 21.36
C VAL A 119 4.50 1.78 19.98
N LEU A 120 5.22 2.88 19.73
CA LEU A 120 5.23 3.53 18.43
C LEU A 120 5.82 2.60 17.36
N CYS A 121 6.96 1.97 17.62
CA CYS A 121 7.58 1.02 16.69
C CYS A 121 6.64 -0.13 16.31
N LEU A 122 5.94 -0.72 17.28
CA LEU A 122 4.96 -1.78 17.04
C LEU A 122 3.76 -1.28 16.22
N MET A 123 3.29 -0.06 16.49
CA MET A 123 2.22 0.56 15.69
C MET A 123 2.64 0.75 14.22
N LEU A 124 3.87 1.19 13.95
CA LEU A 124 4.37 1.34 12.58
C LEU A 124 4.55 -0.02 11.89
N THR A 125 5.10 -1.01 12.59
CA THR A 125 5.28 -2.36 12.04
C THR A 125 3.95 -3.01 11.73
N CYS A 126 2.99 -2.96 12.67
CA CYS A 126 1.64 -3.48 12.47
C CYS A 126 0.98 -2.84 11.25
N ARG A 127 1.06 -1.51 11.16
CA ARG A 127 0.54 -0.77 10.01
C ARG A 127 1.23 -1.17 8.71
N PHE A 128 2.56 -1.29 8.70
CA PHE A 128 3.32 -1.70 7.51
C PHE A 128 2.88 -3.07 7.01
N ILE A 129 2.73 -4.03 7.93
CA ILE A 129 2.24 -5.38 7.63
C ILE A 129 0.83 -5.32 7.04
N ILE A 130 -0.09 -4.58 7.65
CA ILE A 130 -1.47 -4.46 7.14
C ILE A 130 -1.48 -3.80 5.75
N ARG A 131 -0.60 -2.82 5.49
CA ARG A 131 -0.51 -2.19 4.17
C ARG A 131 -0.02 -3.17 3.10
N ILE A 132 0.99 -3.97 3.39
CA ILE A 132 1.46 -5.03 2.49
C ILE A 132 0.33 -6.02 2.19
N GLN A 133 -0.39 -6.48 3.22
CA GLN A 133 -1.53 -7.38 3.05
C GLN A 133 -2.65 -6.74 2.22
N LEU A 134 -2.91 -5.44 2.39
CA LEU A 134 -3.92 -4.72 1.62
C LEU A 134 -3.55 -4.59 0.15
N ILE A 135 -2.26 -4.37 -0.16
CA ILE A 135 -1.77 -4.31 -1.55
C ILE A 135 -1.96 -5.66 -2.24
N GLN A 136 -1.50 -6.76 -1.61
CA GLN A 136 -1.66 -8.11 -2.13
C GLN A 136 -3.13 -8.45 -2.38
N LYS A 137 -4.01 -8.14 -1.42
CA LYS A 137 -5.45 -8.36 -1.58
C LYS A 137 -6.05 -7.54 -2.73
N ASN A 138 -5.59 -6.32 -2.95
CA ASN A 138 -6.10 -5.49 -4.05
C ASN A 138 -5.63 -6.01 -5.42
N GLU A 139 -4.41 -6.53 -5.50
CA GLU A 139 -3.88 -7.19 -6.70
C GLU A 139 -4.71 -8.44 -7.03
N GLU A 140 -4.94 -9.33 -6.05
CA GLU A 140 -5.79 -10.51 -6.21
C GLU A 140 -7.21 -10.16 -6.68
N VAL A 141 -7.85 -9.13 -6.09
CA VAL A 141 -9.19 -8.70 -6.51
C VAL A 141 -9.20 -8.15 -7.94
N THR A 142 -8.14 -7.43 -8.33
CA THR A 142 -8.01 -6.86 -9.68
C THR A 142 -7.83 -7.96 -10.71
N GLU A 143 -6.93 -8.92 -10.44
CA GLU A 143 -6.71 -10.09 -11.29
C GLU A 143 -7.97 -10.94 -11.43
N ASN A 144 -8.68 -11.18 -10.34
CA ASN A 144 -9.96 -11.90 -10.36
C ASN A 144 -11.02 -11.17 -11.20
N ASN A 145 -11.15 -9.85 -11.03
CA ASN A 145 -12.09 -9.06 -11.83
C ASN A 145 -11.73 -9.06 -13.31
N GLU A 146 -10.44 -8.98 -13.64
CA GLU A 146 -9.98 -9.06 -15.02
C GLU A 146 -10.23 -10.45 -15.62
N TYR A 147 -9.95 -11.51 -14.87
CA TYR A 147 -10.27 -12.88 -15.26
C TYR A 147 -11.76 -13.07 -15.55
N ILE A 148 -12.64 -12.63 -14.64
CA ILE A 148 -14.10 -12.73 -14.82
C ILE A 148 -14.56 -11.90 -16.03
N LYS A 149 -14.04 -10.69 -16.21
CA LYS A 149 -14.35 -9.85 -17.38
C LYS A 149 -13.94 -10.53 -18.68
N ASN A 150 -12.76 -11.15 -18.71
CA ASN A 150 -12.25 -11.87 -19.87
C ASN A 150 -13.03 -13.17 -20.14
N ASP A 151 -13.45 -13.90 -19.10
CA ASP A 151 -14.31 -15.08 -19.22
C ASP A 151 -15.68 -14.71 -19.82
N ILE A 152 -16.34 -13.68 -19.29
CA ILE A 152 -17.61 -13.17 -19.82
C ILE A 152 -17.46 -12.76 -21.29
N ARG A 153 -16.39 -12.04 -21.64
CA ARG A 153 -16.12 -11.64 -23.02
C ARG A 153 -15.97 -12.85 -23.95
N ARG A 154 -15.24 -13.89 -23.53
CA ARG A 154 -15.10 -15.12 -24.31
C ARG A 154 -16.44 -15.83 -24.50
N ARG A 155 -17.23 -15.95 -23.44
CA ARG A 155 -18.57 -16.57 -23.52
C ARG A 155 -19.50 -15.83 -24.47
N ILE A 156 -19.48 -14.50 -24.47
CA ILE A 156 -20.28 -13.68 -25.40
C ILE A 156 -19.87 -13.94 -26.85
N VAL A 157 -18.58 -13.97 -27.15
CA VAL A 157 -18.09 -14.21 -28.53
C VAL A 157 -18.45 -15.63 -29.00
N LEU A 158 -18.26 -16.65 -28.15
CA LEU A 158 -18.64 -18.03 -28.50
C LEU A 158 -20.14 -18.15 -28.78
N LEU A 159 -20.99 -17.52 -27.96
CA LEU A 159 -22.43 -17.51 -28.19
C LEU A 159 -22.80 -16.80 -29.50
N GLN A 160 -22.10 -15.71 -29.85
CA GLN A 160 -22.30 -15.02 -31.14
C GLN A 160 -21.92 -15.91 -32.34
N GLU A 161 -20.81 -16.64 -32.25
CA GLU A 161 -20.39 -17.60 -33.29
C GLU A 161 -21.40 -18.75 -33.44
N GLU A 162 -21.89 -19.32 -32.33
CA GLU A 162 -22.91 -20.39 -32.37
C GLU A 162 -24.25 -19.88 -32.95
N LEU A 163 -24.66 -18.65 -32.62
CA LEU A 163 -25.84 -18.02 -33.22
C LEU A 163 -25.68 -17.79 -34.74
N GLN A 164 -24.49 -17.37 -35.20
CA GLN A 164 -24.21 -17.21 -36.62
C GLN A 164 -24.24 -18.54 -37.37
N LYS A 165 -23.65 -19.60 -36.79
CA LYS A 165 -23.71 -20.96 -37.36
C LYS A 165 -25.15 -21.47 -37.46
N MET A 166 -25.96 -21.29 -36.41
CA MET A 166 -27.37 -21.68 -36.42
C MET A 166 -28.17 -20.90 -37.49
N ASN A 167 -27.93 -19.60 -37.64
CA ASN A 167 -28.59 -18.79 -38.67
C ASN A 167 -28.18 -19.21 -40.09
N ALA A 168 -26.90 -19.49 -40.32
CA ALA A 168 -26.42 -19.99 -41.61
C ALA A 168 -27.02 -21.37 -41.95
N PHE A 169 -27.08 -22.28 -40.97
CA PHE A 169 -27.72 -23.58 -41.11
C PHE A 169 -29.21 -23.46 -41.43
N ASN A 170 -29.95 -22.60 -40.71
CA ASN A 170 -31.37 -22.37 -40.93
C ASN A 170 -31.65 -21.81 -42.34
N ASN A 171 -30.85 -20.85 -42.81
CA ASN A 171 -30.98 -20.30 -44.15
C ASN A 171 -30.74 -21.36 -45.25
N ASN A 172 -29.72 -22.21 -45.08
CA ASN A 172 -29.47 -23.31 -46.02
C ASN A 172 -30.60 -24.34 -46.03
N SER A 173 -31.16 -24.68 -44.86
CA SER A 173 -32.31 -25.59 -44.78
C SER A 173 -33.54 -25.04 -45.50
N ASN A 174 -33.85 -23.75 -45.31
CA ASN A 174 -34.95 -23.08 -46.00
C ASN A 174 -34.77 -23.04 -47.52
N ASN A 175 -33.55 -22.77 -48.01
CA ASN A 175 -33.25 -22.78 -49.45
C ASN A 175 -33.44 -24.17 -50.07
N ASN A 176 -32.98 -25.23 -49.41
CA ASN A 176 -33.17 -26.61 -49.89
C ASN A 176 -34.65 -27.01 -49.94
N ASN A 177 -35.44 -26.62 -48.94
CA ASN A 177 -36.87 -26.88 -48.92
C ASN A 177 -37.61 -26.13 -50.06
N ASN A 178 -37.22 -24.88 -50.34
CA ASN A 178 -37.77 -24.13 -51.47
C ASN A 178 -37.39 -24.76 -52.82
N SER A 179 -36.13 -25.14 -53.04
CA SER A 179 -35.72 -25.84 -54.28
C SER A 179 -36.49 -27.14 -54.51
N ASN A 180 -36.70 -27.93 -53.46
CA ASN A 180 -37.47 -29.18 -53.56
C ASN A 180 -38.95 -28.93 -53.88
N ASN A 181 -39.55 -27.86 -53.34
CA ASN A 181 -40.92 -27.47 -53.69
C ASN A 181 -41.02 -26.95 -55.13
N THR A 182 -40.05 -26.16 -55.61
CA THR A 182 -40.03 -25.69 -57.00
C THR A 182 -39.91 -26.86 -57.98
N ASN A 183 -38.97 -27.78 -57.74
CA ASN A 183 -38.77 -28.96 -58.60
C ASN A 183 -39.98 -29.92 -58.59
N LYS A 184 -40.70 -30.01 -57.46
CA LYS A 184 -41.93 -30.80 -57.38
C LYS A 184 -43.06 -30.16 -58.20
N THR A 185 -43.17 -28.84 -58.14
CA THR A 185 -44.18 -28.08 -58.90
C THR A 185 -43.92 -28.18 -60.40
N GLU A 186 -42.65 -28.08 -60.84
CA GLU A 186 -42.26 -28.17 -62.25
C GLU A 186 -42.57 -29.56 -62.86
N ASN A 187 -42.30 -30.65 -62.12
CA ASN A 187 -42.61 -32.01 -62.57
C ASN A 187 -44.12 -32.32 -62.65
N ASP A 188 -44.96 -31.66 -61.84
CA ASP A 188 -46.41 -31.84 -61.91
C ASP A 188 -47.03 -31.10 -63.12
N THR A 189 -46.45 -29.99 -63.56
CA THR A 189 -46.90 -29.25 -64.76
C THR A 189 -46.63 -29.98 -66.08
N HIS A 190 -45.59 -30.82 -66.16
CA HIS A 190 -45.24 -31.54 -67.38
C HIS A 190 -46.04 -32.83 -67.62
N LYS A 191 -47.05 -33.12 -66.79
CA LYS A 191 -47.87 -34.34 -66.89
C LYS A 191 -49.32 -34.09 -67.32
N VAL A 192 -49.65 -32.89 -67.79
CA VAL A 192 -50.98 -32.52 -68.30
C VAL A 192 -50.85 -31.81 -69.66
N GLU A 193 -50.32 -32.52 -70.64
CA GLU A 193 -50.65 -32.38 -72.07
C GLU A 193 -51.08 -33.75 -72.58
#